data_AF-A0A1C2XUX7-F1
#
_entry.id   AF-A0A1C2XUX7-F1
#
_cell.length_a   1.000
_cell.length_b   1.000
_cell.length_c   1.000
_cell.angle_alpha   90.00
_cell.angle_beta   90.00
_cell.angle_gamma   90.00
#
_symmetry.space_group_name_H-M   'P 1'
#
loop_
_entity.id
_entity.type
_entity.pdbx_description
1 polymer ?
#
loop_
_entity_poly.entity_id
_entity_poly.type
_entity_poly.pdbx_seq_one_letter_code
_entity_poly.pdbx_strand_id
1 'polypeptide(L)'
;MSSLDQENSFTEYLIPANVTTRFEFFPGLGWFELGSIVLACIVGVILSFLLGLLPFISIGVRMFIIVIPTVAAFFIVKRDPTSGMNLLDTLKSAKLFKEKQKRYLYKIVPGTED
;
A
#
# COMPACT_ATOMS: atom_id res chain seq x y z
N MET A 1 -13.88 22.95 49.54
CA MET A 1 -13.42 22.17 48.37
C MET A 1 -14.69 21.67 47.69
N SER A 2 -15.08 22.29 46.58
CA SER A 2 -16.41 22.14 45.97
C SER A 2 -16.47 20.91 45.07
N SER A 3 -17.59 20.18 45.09
CA SER A 3 -17.88 18.99 44.28
C SER A 3 -17.97 19.23 42.76
N LEU A 4 -17.53 20.40 42.28
CA LEU A 4 -17.54 20.80 40.87
C LEU A 4 -16.22 20.50 40.15
N ASP A 5 -15.16 20.10 40.85
CA ASP A 5 -13.87 19.75 40.24
C ASP A 5 -13.81 18.31 39.71
N GLN A 6 -14.81 17.47 40.01
CA GLN A 6 -14.79 16.03 39.66
C GLN A 6 -15.41 15.73 38.28
N GLU A 7 -16.24 16.62 37.73
CA GLU A 7 -16.94 16.44 36.44
C GLU A 7 -16.09 16.81 35.21
N ASN A 8 -14.93 17.45 35.40
CA ASN A 8 -14.00 17.78 34.31
C ASN A 8 -12.98 16.66 34.00
N SER A 9 -13.17 15.47 34.54
CA SER A 9 -12.34 14.31 34.26
C SER A 9 -13.09 13.37 33.30
N PHE A 10 -12.42 12.93 32.23
CA PHE A 10 -12.86 11.88 31.31
C PHE A 10 -13.81 12.25 30.17
N THR A 11 -13.42 13.23 29.36
CA THR A 11 -13.31 12.93 27.92
C THR A 11 -11.92 13.32 27.47
N GLU A 12 -10.91 12.61 28.00
CA GLU A 12 -9.58 12.63 27.41
C GLU A 12 -9.73 12.07 26.00
N TYR A 13 -9.82 12.98 25.03
CA TYR A 13 -10.01 12.63 23.64
C TYR A 13 -8.75 11.89 23.21
N LEU A 14 -8.80 10.57 23.25
CA LEU A 14 -7.77 9.67 22.75
C LEU A 14 -7.70 9.88 21.24
N ILE A 15 -7.03 10.94 20.81
CA ILE A 15 -6.56 11.05 19.44
C ILE A 15 -5.56 9.90 19.32
N PRO A 16 -5.85 8.84 18.54
CA PRO A 16 -4.91 7.75 18.40
C PRO A 16 -3.59 8.37 17.92
N ALA A 17 -2.50 8.14 18.65
CA ALA A 17 -1.20 8.75 18.38
C ALA A 17 -0.57 8.33 17.04
N ASN A 18 -1.33 7.66 16.18
CA ASN A 18 -0.91 7.06 14.93
C ASN A 18 -1.79 7.51 13.74
N VAL A 19 -2.24 8.77 13.74
CA VAL A 19 -2.82 9.39 12.54
C VAL A 19 -1.77 10.26 11.88
N THR A 20 -0.77 9.62 11.26
CA THR A 20 0.08 10.30 10.29
C THR A 20 -0.74 10.51 9.02
N THR A 21 -1.48 11.62 8.97
CA THR A 21 -2.18 12.04 7.75
C THR A 21 -1.15 12.41 6.69
N ARG A 22 -0.81 11.44 5.83
CA ARG A 22 -0.09 11.70 4.59
C ARG A 22 -1.02 12.45 3.64
N PHE A 23 -0.45 13.29 2.77
CA PHE A 23 -1.24 13.95 1.72
C PHE A 23 -1.74 12.91 0.71
N GLU A 24 -3.01 12.52 0.84
CA GLU A 24 -3.73 11.63 -0.05
C GLU A 24 -4.71 12.44 -0.91
N PHE A 25 -4.68 12.23 -2.22
CA PHE A 25 -5.64 12.84 -3.16
C PHE A 25 -6.92 11.99 -3.24
N PHE A 26 -6.74 10.67 -3.15
CA PHE A 26 -7.79 9.67 -2.97
C PHE A 26 -7.35 8.69 -1.87
N PRO A 27 -8.28 8.02 -1.17
CA PRO A 27 -7.93 7.01 -0.16
C PRO A 27 -6.93 5.98 -0.71
N GLY A 28 -5.74 5.91 -0.12
CA GLY A 28 -4.65 5.02 -0.55
C GLY A 28 -3.77 5.52 -1.70
N LEU A 29 -4.05 6.69 -2.29
CA LEU A 29 -3.29 7.32 -3.39
C LEU A 29 -2.87 8.76 -3.04
N GLY A 30 -1.60 8.93 -2.71
CA GLY A 30 -0.94 10.22 -2.49
C GLY A 30 -0.16 10.74 -3.70
N TRP A 31 0.52 11.86 -3.49
CA TRP A 31 1.13 12.64 -4.57
C TRP A 31 2.25 11.91 -5.31
N PHE A 32 3.12 11.20 -4.59
CA PHE A 32 4.19 10.42 -5.18
C PHE A 32 3.67 9.21 -5.94
N GLU A 33 2.59 8.60 -5.45
CA GLU A 33 1.93 7.48 -6.10
C GLU A 33 1.32 7.92 -7.44
N LEU A 34 0.64 9.07 -7.46
CA LEU A 34 0.08 9.65 -8.67
C LEU A 34 1.17 10.02 -9.68
N GLY A 35 2.27 10.61 -9.22
CA GLY A 35 3.44 10.90 -10.07
C GLY A 35 4.01 9.65 -10.75
N SER A 36 4.07 8.52 -10.05
CA SER A 36 4.56 7.26 -10.62
C SER A 36 3.65 6.68 -11.71
N ILE A 37 2.33 6.83 -11.57
CA ILE A 37 1.35 6.38 -12.57
C ILE A 37 1.44 7.26 -13.82
N VAL A 38 1.54 8.59 -13.64
CA VAL A 38 1.72 9.54 -14.74
C VAL A 38 3.03 9.24 -15.48
N LEU A 39 4.12 8.98 -14.75
CA LEU A 39 5.40 8.62 -15.34
C LEU A 39 5.30 7.32 -16.17
N ALA A 40 4.65 6.28 -15.64
CA ALA A 40 4.44 5.03 -16.37
C ALA A 40 3.61 5.23 -17.65
N CYS A 41 2.59 6.08 -17.59
CA CYS A 41 1.78 6.45 -18.76
C CYS A 41 2.61 7.18 -19.82
N ILE A 42 3.43 8.17 -19.42
CA ILE A 42 4.33 8.89 -20.33
C ILE A 42 5.29 7.93 -21.03
N VAL A 43 5.92 7.03 -20.27
CA VAL A 43 6.81 6.00 -20.82
C VAL A 43 6.06 5.11 -21.82
N GLY A 44 4.85 4.68 -21.50
CA GLY A 44 4.00 3.89 -22.39
C GLY A 44 3.68 4.61 -23.70
N VAL A 45 3.36 5.92 -23.63
CA VAL A 45 3.09 6.75 -24.82
C VAL A 45 4.32 6.89 -25.69
N ILE A 46 5.49 7.15 -25.10
CA ILE A 46 6.77 7.22 -25.83
C ILE A 46 7.06 5.89 -26.52
N LEU A 47 6.90 4.77 -25.81
CA LEU A 47 7.13 3.44 -26.37
C LEU A 47 6.14 3.15 -27.51
N SER A 48 4.86 3.46 -27.32
CA SER A 48 3.83 3.33 -28.35
C SER A 48 4.13 4.17 -29.59
N PHE A 49 4.67 5.39 -29.41
CA PHE A 49 5.10 6.24 -30.52
C PHE A 49 6.30 5.66 -31.29
N LEU A 50 7.28 5.09 -30.58
CA LEU A 50 8.44 4.43 -31.20
C LEU A 50 8.03 3.18 -31.99
N LEU A 51 7.16 2.33 -31.41
CA LEU A 51 6.56 1.21 -32.14
C LEU A 51 5.63 1.69 -33.27
N GLY A 52 5.17 2.94 -33.17
CA GLY A 52 4.48 3.73 -34.17
C GLY A 52 5.13 3.70 -35.54
N LEU A 53 6.46 3.80 -35.55
CA LEU A 53 7.31 3.86 -36.73
C LEU A 53 7.36 2.53 -37.49
N LEU A 54 6.92 1.43 -36.87
CA LEU A 54 6.90 0.10 -37.46
C LEU A 54 5.51 -0.17 -38.08
N PRO A 55 5.38 -0.29 -39.42
CA PRO A 55 4.09 -0.33 -40.12
C PRO A 55 3.29 -1.62 -39.91
N PHE A 56 3.93 -2.67 -39.40
CA PHE A 56 3.34 -4.00 -39.18
C PHE A 56 2.62 -4.14 -37.82
N ILE A 57 2.73 -3.14 -36.94
CA ILE A 57 2.14 -3.19 -35.60
C ILE A 57 0.79 -2.48 -35.62
N SER A 58 -0.28 -3.22 -35.35
CA SER A 58 -1.64 -2.66 -35.30
C SER A 58 -1.83 -1.71 -34.12
N ILE A 59 -2.72 -0.73 -34.28
CA ILE A 59 -3.05 0.24 -33.23
C ILE A 59 -3.56 -0.45 -31.94
N GLY A 60 -4.27 -1.57 -32.07
CA GLY A 60 -4.76 -2.34 -30.92
C GLY A 60 -3.63 -2.85 -30.03
N VAL A 61 -2.56 -3.40 -30.62
CA VAL A 61 -1.39 -3.88 -29.87
C VAL A 61 -0.68 -2.73 -29.16
N ARG A 62 -0.61 -1.55 -29.79
CA ARG A 62 0.00 -0.35 -29.20
C ARG A 62 -0.75 0.14 -27.97
N MET A 63 -2.09 0.03 -27.96
CA MET A 63 -2.89 0.38 -26.79
C MET A 63 -2.60 -0.52 -25.60
N PHE A 64 -2.39 -1.83 -25.81
CA PHE A 64 -2.02 -2.74 -24.72
C PHE A 64 -0.69 -2.36 -24.07
N ILE A 65 0.26 -1.87 -24.84
CA ILE A 65 1.57 -1.41 -24.34
C ILE A 65 1.45 -0.18 -23.45
N ILE A 66 0.42 0.64 -23.62
CA ILE A 66 0.14 1.77 -22.74
C ILE A 66 -0.65 1.31 -21.51
N VAL A 67 -1.73 0.56 -21.74
CA VAL A 67 -2.70 0.22 -20.70
C VAL A 67 -2.11 -0.76 -19.69
N ILE A 68 -1.45 -1.83 -20.13
CA ILE A 68 -0.96 -2.89 -19.24
C ILE A 68 0.04 -2.33 -18.21
N PRO A 69 1.10 -1.60 -18.60
CA PRO A 69 2.06 -1.05 -17.64
C PRO A 69 1.44 0.01 -16.74
N THR A 70 0.50 0.82 -17.25
CA THR A 70 -0.16 1.86 -16.43
C THR A 70 -1.05 1.24 -15.36
N VAL A 71 -1.83 0.21 -15.72
CA VAL A 71 -2.66 -0.55 -14.77
C VAL A 71 -1.78 -1.31 -13.78
N ALA A 72 -0.69 -1.94 -14.25
CA ALA A 72 0.26 -2.62 -13.37
C ALA A 72 0.92 -1.65 -12.39
N ALA A 73 1.36 -0.48 -12.85
CA ALA A 73 1.91 0.57 -11.98
C ALA A 73 0.89 1.03 -10.93
N PHE A 74 -0.37 1.22 -11.33
CA PHE A 74 -1.45 1.53 -10.39
C PHE A 74 -1.58 0.47 -9.30
N PHE A 75 -1.60 -0.82 -9.62
CA PHE A 75 -1.71 -1.88 -8.62
C PHE A 75 -0.48 -2.01 -7.72
N ILE A 76 0.73 -1.83 -8.28
CA ILE A 76 1.99 -1.90 -7.51
C ILE A 76 2.03 -0.81 -6.45
N VAL A 77 1.58 0.38 -6.83
CA VAL A 77 1.75 1.60 -6.06
C VAL A 77 0.55 1.86 -5.14
N LYS A 78 -0.64 1.41 -5.53
CA LYS A 78 -1.86 1.52 -4.72
C LYS A 78 -1.64 0.87 -3.36
N ARG A 79 -1.82 1.66 -2.31
CA ARG A 79 -1.81 1.16 -0.93
C ARG A 79 -3.19 0.65 -0.55
N ASP A 80 -3.21 -0.42 0.22
CA ASP A 80 -4.43 -0.90 0.86
C ASP A 80 -4.81 0.07 2.00
N PRO A 81 -6.05 0.58 2.05
CA PRO A 81 -6.50 1.50 3.10
C PRO A 81 -6.49 0.86 4.50
N THR A 82 -6.57 -0.47 4.60
CA THR A 82 -6.62 -1.18 5.87
C THR A 82 -5.23 -1.35 6.48
N SER A 83 -4.27 -1.79 5.68
CA SER A 83 -2.90 -2.05 6.13
C SER A 83 -1.95 -0.85 5.94
N GLY A 84 -2.30 0.12 5.09
CA GLY A 84 -1.41 1.23 4.71
C GLY A 84 -0.19 0.78 3.89
N MET A 85 -0.10 -0.49 3.51
CA MET A 85 1.02 -1.05 2.77
C MET A 85 0.70 -1.12 1.27
N ASN A 86 1.72 -0.92 0.44
CA ASN A 86 1.63 -1.26 -0.99
C ASN A 86 2.09 -2.72 -1.23
N LEU A 87 2.00 -3.20 -2.47
CA LEU A 87 2.40 -4.57 -2.82
C LEU A 87 3.88 -4.84 -2.51
N LEU A 88 4.75 -3.84 -2.69
CA LEU A 88 6.19 -3.96 -2.42
C LEU A 88 6.48 -4.07 -0.92
N ASP A 89 5.80 -3.26 -0.11
CA ASP A 89 5.89 -3.28 1.35
C ASP A 89 5.43 -4.63 1.90
N THR A 90 4.38 -5.20 1.31
CA THR A 90 3.86 -6.53 1.66
C THR A 90 4.87 -7.62 1.32
N LEU A 91 5.46 -7.60 0.13
CA LEU A 91 6.51 -8.53 -0.29
C LEU A 91 7.74 -8.45 0.62
N LYS A 92 8.18 -7.23 0.94
CA LYS A 92 9.31 -6.99 1.85
C LYS A 92 9.01 -7.52 3.26
N SER A 93 7.81 -7.25 3.77
CA SER A 93 7.36 -7.73 5.07
C SER A 93 7.23 -9.24 5.11
N ALA A 94 6.74 -9.88 4.05
CA ALA A 94 6.68 -11.34 3.92
C ALA A 94 8.07 -11.98 3.96
N LYS A 95 9.05 -11.38 3.26
CA LYS A 95 10.45 -11.83 3.32
C LYS A 95 11.03 -11.71 4.74
N LEU A 96 10.87 -10.54 5.37
CA LEU A 96 11.34 -10.30 6.74
C LEU A 96 10.67 -11.24 7.74
N PHE A 97 9.38 -11.53 7.56
CA PHE A 97 8.65 -12.46 8.39
C PHE A 97 9.22 -13.87 8.27
N LYS A 98 9.46 -14.35 7.04
CA LYS A 98 10.07 -15.67 6.79
C LYS A 98 11.44 -15.79 7.45
N GLU A 99 12.26 -14.74 7.41
CA GLU A 99 13.58 -14.72 8.05
C GLU A 99 13.52 -14.72 9.59
N LYS A 100 12.44 -14.18 10.18
CA LYS A 100 12.29 -14.01 11.64
C LYS A 100 11.38 -15.04 12.31
N GLN A 101 10.89 -16.06 11.58
CA GLN A 101 10.06 -17.12 12.15
C GLN A 101 10.86 -17.92 13.20
N LYS A 102 10.59 -17.65 14.48
CA LYS A 102 11.10 -18.45 15.59
C LYS A 102 10.33 -19.77 15.65
N ARG A 103 11.04 -20.90 15.67
CA ARG A 103 10.43 -22.21 15.97
C ARG A 103 10.16 -22.27 17.47
N TYR A 104 8.89 -22.14 17.84
CA TYR A 104 8.46 -22.44 19.20
C TYR A 104 8.47 -23.96 19.37
N LEU A 105 9.50 -24.47 20.04
CA LEU A 105 9.50 -25.82 20.58
C LEU A 105 8.54 -25.81 21.76
N TYR A 106 7.25 -26.06 21.51
CA TYR A 106 6.33 -26.31 22.60
C TYR A 106 6.66 -27.69 23.17
N LYS A 107 6.99 -27.74 24.45
CA LYS A 107 7.05 -28.99 25.19
C LYS A 107 5.64 -29.22 25.74
N ILE A 108 4.93 -30.20 25.21
CA ILE A 108 3.69 -30.67 25.83
C ILE A 108 4.08 -31.20 27.21
N VAL A 109 3.60 -30.54 28.27
CA VAL A 109 3.73 -31.04 29.64
C VAL A 109 2.52 -31.94 29.89
N PRO A 110 2.68 -33.27 30.00
CA PRO A 110 1.57 -34.13 30.36
C PRO A 110 1.21 -33.87 31.83
N GLY A 111 0.02 -33.33 32.08
CA GLY A 111 -0.51 -33.19 33.45
C GLY A 111 -1.36 -31.96 33.78
N THR A 112 -1.70 -31.08 32.83
CA THR A 112 -2.66 -30.00 33.05
C THR A 112 -3.87 -30.19 32.15
N GLU A 113 -4.69 -31.16 32.50
CA GLU A 113 -6.11 -31.20 32.13
C GLU A 113 -6.86 -30.82 33.41
N ASP A 114 -7.42 -29.61 33.42
CA ASP A 114 -8.42 -29.16 34.40
C ASP A 114 -9.79 -29.16 33.71
#